data_AF-A0AAE8HGG5-F1
#
_entry.id   AF-A0AAE8HGG5-F1
#
_cell.length_a   1.000
_cell.length_b   1.000
_cell.length_c   1.000
_cell.angle_alpha   90.00
_cell.angle_beta   90.00
_cell.angle_gamma   90.00
#
_symmetry.space_group_name_H-M   'P 1'
#
loop_
_entity.id
_entity.type
_entity.pdbx_description
1 polymer ?
#
loop_
_entity_poly.entity_id
_entity_poly.type
_entity_poly.pdbx_seq_one_letter_code
_entity_poly.pdbx_strand_id
1 'polypeptide(L)'
;MSDYTQWTNLLLLLILAALVDRTIKLPALRKWLGLCLLVTGPALLFYATSWIREAHLESLPVVAFVIGIGLLSTQNLYCKAKTSHHLTTAPTMNLAPNFPEDPVMQQLLQLLHEEIGLPKHKTIRLQTSLNFDLGCDGSEAKQLMEALEQEFALDLGDYDTYRYFNPPVFDVFLKRRSKGHGDKVPLTIGMLYLAIKTHSWDTQTLENLS
;
A
#
# COMPACT_ATOMS: atom_id res chain seq x y z
N MET A 1 45.11 -10.34 -8.88
CA MET A 1 44.20 -9.86 -9.96
C MET A 1 42.80 -10.48 -9.81
N SER A 2 42.37 -10.76 -8.57
CA SER A 2 41.09 -11.38 -8.20
C SER A 2 40.15 -10.38 -7.51
N ASP A 3 40.72 -9.42 -6.78
CA ASP A 3 39.94 -8.57 -5.87
C ASP A 3 39.24 -7.44 -6.64
N TYR A 4 39.91 -6.85 -7.63
CA TYR A 4 39.33 -5.80 -8.47
C TYR A 4 38.16 -6.32 -9.31
N THR A 5 38.26 -7.54 -9.84
CA THR A 5 37.19 -8.20 -10.59
C THR A 5 35.97 -8.51 -9.72
N GLN A 6 36.16 -8.84 -8.45
CA GLN A 6 35.07 -9.05 -7.49
C GLN A 6 34.35 -7.74 -7.16
N TRP A 7 35.08 -6.64 -6.93
CA TRP A 7 34.48 -5.32 -6.68
C TRP A 7 33.74 -4.77 -7.90
N THR A 8 34.28 -4.95 -9.12
CA THR A 8 33.58 -4.54 -10.35
C THR A 8 32.29 -5.33 -10.58
N ASN A 9 32.28 -6.62 -10.27
CA ASN A 9 31.08 -7.46 -10.40
C ASN A 9 30.02 -7.06 -9.36
N LEU A 10 30.42 -6.77 -8.13
CA LEU A 10 29.53 -6.23 -7.09
C LEU A 10 28.90 -4.90 -7.52
N LEU A 11 29.71 -3.99 -8.03
CA LEU A 11 29.24 -2.67 -8.46
C LEU A 11 28.29 -2.77 -9.66
N LEU A 12 28.57 -3.66 -10.61
CA LEU A 12 27.71 -3.94 -11.75
C LEU A 12 26.37 -4.58 -11.33
N LEU A 13 26.39 -5.51 -10.37
CA LEU A 13 25.17 -6.10 -9.80
C LEU A 13 24.32 -5.07 -9.05
N LEU A 14 24.92 -4.15 -8.29
CA LEU A 14 24.22 -3.07 -7.61
C LEU A 14 23.57 -2.09 -8.61
N ILE A 15 24.26 -1.77 -9.71
CA ILE A 15 23.70 -0.93 -10.79
C ILE A 15 22.53 -1.63 -11.48
N LEU A 16 22.66 -2.92 -11.80
CA LEU A 16 21.58 -3.72 -12.37
C LEU A 16 20.37 -3.78 -11.44
N ALA A 17 20.60 -3.98 -10.14
CA ALA A 17 19.54 -3.97 -9.14
C ALA A 17 18.81 -2.63 -9.07
N ALA A 18 19.54 -1.51 -9.12
CA ALA A 18 18.94 -0.17 -9.13
C ALA A 18 18.15 0.11 -10.42
N LEU A 19 18.58 -0.43 -11.56
CA LEU A 19 17.83 -0.36 -12.83
C LEU A 19 16.54 -1.20 -12.78
N VAL A 20 16.61 -2.41 -12.21
CA VAL A 20 15.44 -3.25 -11.98
C VAL A 20 14.45 -2.56 -11.04
N ASP A 21 14.95 -1.95 -9.96
CA ASP A 21 14.12 -1.16 -9.02
C ASP A 21 13.38 -0.01 -9.71
N ARG A 22 14.04 0.69 -10.65
CA ARG A 22 13.43 1.78 -11.43
C ARG A 22 12.41 1.32 -12.48
N THR A 23 12.53 0.09 -12.97
CA THR A 23 11.65 -0.45 -14.03
C THR A 23 10.42 -1.13 -13.46
N ILE A 24 10.52 -1.74 -12.27
CA ILE A 24 9.40 -2.42 -11.61
C ILE A 24 8.56 -1.38 -10.83
N LYS A 25 7.58 -0.80 -11.53
CA LYS A 25 6.59 0.13 -10.92
C LYS A 25 5.33 -0.57 -10.41
N LEU A 26 5.09 -1.82 -10.81
CA LEU A 26 3.90 -2.58 -10.41
C LEU A 26 4.05 -3.09 -8.97
N PRO A 27 3.18 -2.66 -8.02
CA PRO A 27 3.35 -2.96 -6.60
C PRO A 27 3.21 -4.44 -6.29
N ALA A 28 2.29 -5.15 -6.96
CA ALA A 28 2.11 -6.59 -6.80
C ALA A 28 3.36 -7.37 -7.25
N LEU A 29 3.90 -7.05 -8.43
CA LEU A 29 5.08 -7.72 -8.98
C LEU A 29 6.31 -7.52 -8.09
N ARG A 30 6.48 -6.31 -7.55
CA ARG A 30 7.58 -5.95 -6.63
C ARG A 30 7.49 -6.71 -5.30
N LYS A 31 6.29 -6.88 -4.73
CA LYS A 31 6.08 -7.70 -3.51
C LYS A 31 6.49 -9.15 -3.75
N TRP A 32 5.99 -9.78 -4.82
CA TRP A 32 6.31 -11.17 -5.13
C TRP A 32 7.79 -11.39 -5.43
N LEU A 33 8.43 -10.51 -6.21
CA LEU A 33 9.87 -10.58 -6.48
C LEU A 33 10.72 -10.38 -5.23
N GLY A 34 10.38 -9.41 -4.38
CA GLY A 34 11.07 -9.19 -3.11
C GLY A 34 10.98 -10.40 -2.19
N LEU A 35 9.80 -11.02 -2.09
CA LEU A 35 9.57 -12.20 -1.26
C LEU A 35 10.29 -13.45 -1.81
N CYS A 36 10.27 -13.65 -3.13
CA CYS A 36 11.04 -14.69 -3.79
C CYS A 36 12.54 -14.53 -3.51
N LEU A 37 13.11 -13.35 -3.75
CA LEU A 37 14.54 -13.08 -3.53
C LEU A 37 14.95 -13.26 -2.06
N LEU A 38 14.10 -12.83 -1.12
CA LEU A 38 14.33 -12.96 0.32
C LEU A 38 14.36 -14.43 0.77
N VAL A 39 13.58 -15.31 0.15
CA VAL A 39 13.56 -16.75 0.47
C VAL A 39 14.65 -17.51 -0.31
N THR A 40 14.86 -17.20 -1.59
CA THR A 40 15.81 -17.91 -2.44
C THR A 40 17.26 -17.60 -2.10
N GLY A 41 17.58 -16.38 -1.67
CA GLY A 41 18.95 -15.99 -1.30
C GLY A 41 19.54 -16.87 -0.18
N PRO A 42 18.87 -16.97 0.98
CA PRO A 42 19.28 -17.87 2.06
C PRO A 42 19.23 -19.35 1.69
N ALA A 43 18.23 -19.79 0.92
CA ALA A 43 18.12 -21.19 0.50
C ALA A 43 19.30 -21.63 -0.40
N LEU A 44 19.77 -20.75 -1.29
CA LEU A 44 20.96 -20.99 -2.12
C LEU A 44 22.24 -21.10 -1.27
N LEU A 45 22.36 -20.31 -0.19
CA LEU A 45 23.47 -20.42 0.76
C LEU A 45 23.47 -21.75 1.53
N PHE A 46 22.30 -22.36 1.77
CA PHE A 46 22.21 -23.64 2.47
C PHE A 46 22.38 -24.86 1.55
N TYR A 47 21.84 -24.82 0.33
CA TYR A 47 21.78 -25.99 -0.56
C TYR A 47 22.86 -26.05 -1.65
N ALA A 48 23.39 -24.91 -2.09
CA ALA A 48 24.28 -24.84 -3.25
C ALA A 48 25.71 -24.39 -2.92
N THR A 49 26.16 -24.63 -1.68
CA THR A 49 27.49 -24.24 -1.19
C THR A 49 28.64 -24.75 -2.05
N SER A 50 28.54 -25.96 -2.62
CA SER A 50 29.56 -26.52 -3.51
C SER A 50 29.63 -25.80 -4.86
N TRP A 51 28.49 -25.59 -5.51
CA TRP A 51 28.39 -24.93 -6.82
C TRP A 51 28.76 -23.45 -6.77
N ILE A 52 28.41 -22.74 -5.70
CA ILE A 52 28.73 -21.33 -5.50
C ILE A 52 30.24 -21.14 -5.34
N ARG A 53 30.90 -22.07 -4.62
CA ARG A 53 32.34 -22.05 -4.37
C ARG A 53 33.14 -22.35 -5.63
N GLU A 54 32.66 -23.27 -6.46
CA GLU A 54 33.31 -23.64 -7.72
C GLU A 54 33.15 -22.57 -8.80
N ALA A 55 32.05 -21.80 -8.76
CA ALA A 55 31.82 -20.68 -9.68
C ALA A 55 32.44 -19.34 -9.22
N HIS A 56 33.06 -19.26 -8.04
CA HIS A 56 33.55 -18.00 -7.44
C HIS A 56 32.47 -16.90 -7.29
N LEU A 57 31.22 -17.29 -7.02
CA LEU A 57 30.06 -16.38 -6.95
C LEU A 57 29.57 -16.15 -5.52
N GLU A 58 30.49 -16.04 -4.56
CA GLU A 58 30.20 -16.03 -3.12
C GLU A 58 29.31 -14.84 -2.68
N SER A 59 29.30 -13.73 -3.43
CA SER A 59 28.54 -12.52 -3.10
C SER A 59 27.11 -12.49 -3.65
N LEU A 60 26.77 -13.31 -4.65
CA LEU A 60 25.45 -13.30 -5.30
C LEU A 60 24.27 -13.50 -4.33
N PRO A 61 24.26 -14.49 -3.43
CA PRO A 61 23.11 -14.71 -2.56
C PRO A 61 22.93 -13.62 -1.51
N VAL A 62 24.01 -13.02 -1.02
CA VAL A 62 23.96 -11.87 -0.10
C VAL A 62 23.38 -10.64 -0.82
N VAL A 63 23.82 -10.39 -2.05
CA VAL A 63 23.30 -9.31 -2.89
C VAL A 63 21.82 -9.52 -3.20
N ALA A 64 21.41 -10.74 -3.57
CA ALA A 64 20.00 -11.08 -3.80
C ALA A 64 19.13 -10.85 -2.55
N PHE A 65 19.62 -11.23 -1.37
CA PHE A 65 18.92 -11.01 -0.10
C PHE A 65 18.77 -9.52 0.24
N VAL A 66 19.84 -8.72 0.11
CA VAL A 66 19.82 -7.27 0.35
C VAL A 66 18.91 -6.55 -0.66
N ILE A 67 18.92 -6.97 -1.93
CA ILE A 67 18.01 -6.45 -2.96
C ILE A 67 16.56 -6.81 -2.62
N GLY A 68 16.29 -8.04 -2.16
CA GLY A 68 14.96 -8.47 -1.71
C GLY A 68 14.42 -7.60 -0.57
N ILE A 69 15.24 -7.32 0.45
CA ILE A 69 14.89 -6.38 1.53
C ILE A 69 14.65 -4.98 0.97
N GLY A 70 15.54 -4.50 0.09
CA GLY A 70 15.43 -3.19 -0.56
C GLY A 70 14.10 -3.02 -1.31
N LEU A 71 13.71 -4.01 -2.12
CA LEU A 71 12.46 -4.00 -2.89
C LEU A 71 11.19 -4.01 -2.01
N LEU A 72 11.25 -4.62 -0.84
CA LEU A 72 10.15 -4.63 0.13
C LEU A 72 10.08 -3.31 0.93
N SER A 73 11.24 -2.78 1.35
CA SER A 73 11.30 -1.54 2.15
C SER A 73 11.02 -0.27 1.33
N THR A 74 11.41 -0.26 0.06
CA THR A 74 11.23 0.87 -0.85
C THR A 74 9.78 1.10 -1.27
N GLN A 75 8.88 0.13 -1.09
CA GLN A 75 7.43 0.37 -1.27
C GLN A 75 6.92 1.41 -0.28
N ASN A 76 7.28 1.25 0.99
CA ASN A 76 6.87 2.17 2.04
C ASN A 76 7.49 3.57 1.82
N LEU A 77 8.73 3.63 1.30
CA LEU A 77 9.40 4.89 0.93
C LEU A 77 8.85 5.53 -0.35
N TYR A 78 8.41 4.74 -1.34
CA TYR A 78 7.79 5.25 -2.56
C TYR A 78 6.40 5.82 -2.27
N CYS A 79 5.60 5.16 -1.42
CA CYS A 79 4.36 5.70 -0.89
C CYS A 79 4.62 7.00 -0.12
N LYS A 80 5.66 7.05 0.73
CA LYS A 80 6.08 8.24 1.48
C LYS A 80 6.61 9.40 0.60
N ALA A 81 7.24 9.07 -0.53
CA ALA A 81 7.72 10.06 -1.49
C ALA A 81 6.59 10.59 -2.39
N LYS A 82 5.59 9.74 -2.72
CA LYS A 82 4.37 10.13 -3.45
C LYS A 82 3.54 11.15 -2.64
N THR A 83 3.37 10.92 -1.34
CA THR A 83 2.67 11.83 -0.40
C THR A 83 3.37 13.17 -0.17
N SER A 84 4.64 13.30 -0.55
CA SER A 84 5.36 14.58 -0.48
C SER A 84 4.99 15.53 -1.64
N HIS A 85 4.28 15.05 -2.67
CA HIS A 85 3.68 15.91 -3.68
C HIS A 85 2.38 16.49 -3.14
N HIS A 86 2.49 17.48 -2.26
CA HIS A 86 1.39 18.35 -1.89
C HIS A 86 0.95 19.10 -3.17
N LEU A 87 -0.06 18.59 -3.86
CA LEU A 87 -0.67 19.28 -4.99
C LEU A 87 -1.29 20.56 -4.43
N THR A 88 -0.64 21.69 -4.66
CA THR A 88 -1.15 23.04 -4.33
C THR A 88 -2.42 23.39 -5.14
N THR A 89 -2.90 22.47 -5.97
CA THR A 89 -4.12 22.58 -6.76
C THR A 89 -5.15 21.64 -6.17
N ALA A 90 -6.19 22.22 -5.56
CA ALA A 90 -7.34 21.46 -5.09
C ALA A 90 -7.86 20.59 -6.25
N PRO A 91 -8.04 19.27 -6.05
CA PRO A 91 -8.56 18.40 -7.09
C PRO A 91 -9.88 18.98 -7.60
N THR A 92 -9.96 19.25 -8.91
CA THR A 92 -11.14 19.86 -9.54
C THR A 92 -12.28 18.84 -9.51
N MET A 93 -12.98 18.78 -8.38
CA MET A 93 -14.06 17.84 -8.10
C MET A 93 -15.36 18.60 -7.86
N ASN A 94 -16.46 18.01 -8.30
CA ASN A 94 -17.78 18.51 -7.98
C ASN A 94 -18.12 18.14 -6.53
N LEU A 95 -17.80 19.00 -5.58
CA LEU A 95 -18.17 18.82 -4.18
C LEU A 95 -19.62 19.29 -3.94
N ALA A 96 -20.32 18.67 -3.01
CA ALA A 96 -21.63 19.13 -2.57
C ALA A 96 -21.54 20.50 -1.85
N PRO A 97 -22.58 21.33 -1.88
CA PRO A 97 -22.53 22.70 -1.35
C PRO A 97 -22.35 22.79 0.18
N ASN A 98 -22.50 21.69 0.90
CA ASN A 98 -22.34 21.60 2.36
C ASN A 98 -21.08 20.82 2.76
N PHE A 99 -20.10 20.70 1.86
CA PHE A 99 -18.85 20.03 2.18
C PHE A 99 -17.99 20.89 3.13
N PRO A 100 -17.37 20.29 4.16
CA PRO A 100 -16.41 21.01 5.00
C PRO A 100 -15.23 21.53 4.18
N GLU A 101 -14.87 22.80 4.35
CA GLU A 101 -13.76 23.46 3.65
C GLU A 101 -12.46 23.52 4.48
N ASP A 102 -12.42 22.79 5.59
CA ASP A 102 -11.27 22.79 6.49
C ASP A 102 -10.06 22.02 5.89
N PRO A 103 -8.82 22.32 6.34
CA PRO A 103 -7.62 21.73 5.73
C PRO A 103 -7.57 20.21 5.86
N VAL A 104 -8.17 19.64 6.91
CA VAL A 104 -8.21 18.18 7.12
C VAL A 104 -9.06 17.52 6.04
N MET A 105 -10.22 18.10 5.72
CA MET A 105 -11.06 17.60 4.63
C MET A 105 -10.37 17.68 3.28
N GLN A 106 -9.66 18.77 3.00
CA GLN A 106 -8.91 18.91 1.74
C GLN A 106 -7.80 17.86 1.60
N GLN A 107 -7.07 17.59 2.69
CA GLN A 107 -6.04 16.54 2.72
C GLN A 107 -6.66 15.15 2.54
N LEU A 108 -7.78 14.85 3.23
CA LEU A 108 -8.49 13.59 3.07
C LEU A 108 -8.95 13.40 1.61
N LEU A 109 -9.54 14.42 0.99
CA LEU A 109 -9.96 14.38 -0.40
C LEU A 109 -8.79 14.18 -1.37
N GLN A 110 -7.64 14.78 -1.09
CA GLN A 110 -6.43 14.57 -1.87
C GLN A 110 -5.97 13.12 -1.75
N LEU A 111 -5.88 12.58 -0.54
CA LEU A 111 -5.50 11.18 -0.31
C LEU A 111 -6.44 10.21 -1.03
N LEU A 112 -7.75 10.44 -0.91
CA LEU A 112 -8.76 9.64 -1.62
C LEU A 112 -8.61 9.72 -3.14
N HIS A 113 -8.26 10.89 -3.68
CA HIS A 113 -8.00 11.05 -5.10
C HIS A 113 -6.73 10.30 -5.55
N GLU A 114 -5.69 10.27 -4.72
CA GLU A 114 -4.41 9.63 -5.04
C GLU A 114 -4.43 8.10 -4.92
N GLU A 115 -5.23 7.55 -4.01
CA GLU A 115 -5.28 6.11 -3.72
C GLU A 115 -6.41 5.39 -4.45
N ILE A 116 -7.61 5.98 -4.55
CA ILE A 116 -8.77 5.34 -5.19
C ILE A 116 -9.12 6.00 -6.54
N GLY A 117 -8.86 7.30 -6.69
CA GLY A 117 -9.23 8.04 -7.89
C GLY A 117 -10.68 8.53 -7.84
N LEU A 118 -10.87 9.75 -7.34
CA LEU A 118 -12.22 10.34 -7.25
C LEU A 118 -12.77 10.75 -8.63
N PRO A 119 -14.06 10.47 -8.90
CA PRO A 119 -14.70 10.79 -10.17
C PRO A 119 -14.89 12.31 -10.36
N LYS A 120 -14.42 12.84 -11.50
CA LYS A 120 -14.50 14.28 -11.81
C LYS A 120 -15.93 14.78 -12.08
N HIS A 121 -16.79 13.90 -12.59
CA HIS A 121 -18.13 14.25 -13.09
C HIS A 121 -19.26 13.88 -12.12
N LYS A 122 -18.97 13.17 -11.02
CA LYS A 122 -19.98 12.80 -10.00
C LYS A 122 -19.86 13.76 -8.82
N THR A 123 -20.98 14.20 -8.28
CA THR A 123 -20.98 15.03 -7.08
C THR A 123 -20.58 14.18 -5.87
N ILE A 124 -19.48 14.56 -5.20
CA ILE A 124 -19.01 13.89 -3.98
C ILE A 124 -19.72 14.50 -2.76
N ARG A 125 -20.28 13.63 -1.92
CA ARG A 125 -20.98 13.95 -0.67
C ARG A 125 -20.31 13.23 0.49
N LEU A 126 -20.53 13.70 1.71
CA LEU A 126 -20.02 13.01 2.91
C LEU A 126 -20.55 11.57 3.00
N GLN A 127 -21.79 11.34 2.55
CA GLN A 127 -22.42 10.03 2.51
C GLN A 127 -21.95 9.16 1.33
N THR A 128 -21.09 9.69 0.44
CA THR A 128 -20.54 8.90 -0.66
C THR A 128 -19.74 7.74 -0.08
N SER A 129 -20.15 6.54 -0.45
CA SER A 129 -19.58 5.30 0.05
C SER A 129 -18.38 4.88 -0.79
N LEU A 130 -17.24 4.58 -0.15
CA LEU A 130 -16.05 4.12 -0.87
C LEU A 130 -16.30 2.77 -1.55
N ASN A 131 -16.93 1.84 -0.83
CA ASN A 131 -17.19 0.49 -1.30
C ASN A 131 -18.32 0.39 -2.35
N PHE A 132 -19.41 1.15 -2.22
CA PHE A 132 -20.55 1.07 -3.13
C PHE A 132 -20.57 2.16 -4.20
N ASP A 133 -20.27 3.42 -3.84
CA ASP A 133 -20.36 4.54 -4.80
C ASP A 133 -19.12 4.71 -5.66
N LEU A 134 -17.93 4.45 -5.09
CA LEU A 134 -16.64 4.58 -5.75
C LEU A 134 -16.09 3.23 -6.23
N GLY A 135 -16.68 2.11 -5.79
CA GLY A 135 -16.28 0.78 -6.19
C GLY A 135 -14.90 0.36 -5.67
N CYS A 136 -14.43 0.98 -4.57
CA CYS A 136 -13.14 0.67 -3.96
C CYS A 136 -13.11 -0.78 -3.48
N ASP A 137 -12.10 -1.53 -3.91
CA ASP A 137 -11.93 -2.92 -3.53
C ASP A 137 -11.18 -3.08 -2.20
N GLY A 138 -11.17 -4.31 -1.64
CA GLY A 138 -10.51 -4.56 -0.36
C GLY A 138 -8.99 -4.37 -0.38
N SER A 139 -8.34 -4.41 -1.55
CA SER A 139 -6.90 -4.23 -1.68
C SER A 139 -6.51 -2.75 -1.74
N GLU A 140 -7.29 -1.94 -2.47
CA GLU A 140 -7.21 -0.49 -2.49
C GLU A 140 -7.56 0.09 -1.12
N ALA A 141 -8.64 -0.40 -0.51
CA ALA A 141 -9.05 0.01 0.83
C ALA A 141 -7.96 -0.23 1.87
N LYS A 142 -7.25 -1.37 1.79
CA LYS A 142 -6.15 -1.65 2.70
C LYS A 142 -5.03 -0.61 2.58
N GLN A 143 -4.66 -0.24 1.34
CA GLN A 143 -3.64 0.77 1.10
C GLN A 143 -4.08 2.15 1.61
N LEU A 144 -5.34 2.52 1.35
CA LEU A 144 -5.92 3.75 1.87
C LEU A 144 -5.88 3.82 3.39
N MET A 145 -6.31 2.77 4.09
CA MET A 145 -6.34 2.77 5.56
C MET A 145 -4.94 2.81 6.17
N GLU A 146 -3.95 2.14 5.56
CA GLU A 146 -2.54 2.26 5.95
C GLU A 146 -2.02 3.70 5.77
N ALA A 147 -2.40 4.37 4.68
CA ALA A 147 -2.04 5.77 4.46
C ALA A 147 -2.72 6.72 5.45
N LEU A 148 -4.00 6.48 5.79
CA LEU A 148 -4.74 7.25 6.78
C LEU A 148 -4.11 7.17 8.18
N GLU A 149 -3.73 5.97 8.61
CA GLU A 149 -3.02 5.75 9.87
C GLU A 149 -1.70 6.54 9.91
N GLN A 150 -0.94 6.54 8.81
CA GLN A 150 0.36 7.21 8.74
C GLN A 150 0.27 8.74 8.62
N GLU A 151 -0.62 9.25 7.77
CA GLU A 151 -0.70 10.68 7.45
C GLU A 151 -1.44 11.49 8.50
N PHE A 152 -2.48 10.90 9.11
CA PHE A 152 -3.31 11.58 10.09
C PHE A 152 -3.05 11.11 11.53
N ALA A 153 -2.10 10.20 11.72
CA ALA A 153 -1.87 9.51 13.00
C ALA A 153 -3.18 8.92 13.56
N LEU A 154 -3.99 8.33 12.68
CA LEU A 154 -5.29 7.76 13.00
C LEU A 154 -5.10 6.41 13.71
N ASP A 155 -5.58 6.28 14.93
CA ASP A 155 -5.65 4.98 15.60
C ASP A 155 -6.81 4.16 15.01
N LEU A 156 -6.50 3.04 14.38
CA LEU A 156 -7.50 2.16 13.75
C LEU A 156 -8.30 1.32 14.76
N GLY A 157 -7.92 1.27 16.05
CA GLY A 157 -8.76 0.73 17.11
C GLY A 157 -9.45 -0.60 16.80
N ASP A 158 -10.77 -0.56 16.61
CA ASP A 158 -11.64 -1.70 16.33
C ASP A 158 -11.99 -1.91 14.84
N TYR A 159 -11.29 -1.23 13.93
CA TYR A 159 -11.52 -1.29 12.49
C TYR A 159 -11.40 -2.73 11.94
N ASP A 160 -12.45 -3.19 11.26
CA ASP A 160 -12.45 -4.45 10.53
C ASP A 160 -12.68 -4.20 9.03
N THR A 161 -11.64 -4.40 8.22
CA THR A 161 -11.71 -4.27 6.76
C THR A 161 -12.83 -5.12 6.16
N TYR A 162 -13.09 -6.32 6.69
CA TYR A 162 -14.09 -7.24 6.13
C TYR A 162 -15.53 -6.86 6.50
N ARG A 163 -15.72 -5.89 7.40
CA ARG A 163 -17.03 -5.30 7.68
C ARG A 163 -17.53 -4.44 6.50
N TYR A 164 -16.61 -3.70 5.88
CA TYR A 164 -16.90 -2.75 4.82
C TYR A 164 -16.59 -3.29 3.42
N PHE A 165 -15.49 -4.03 3.27
CA PHE A 165 -14.99 -4.47 1.97
C PHE A 165 -15.06 -5.99 1.82
N ASN A 166 -15.16 -6.42 0.57
CA ASN A 166 -15.09 -7.84 0.25
C ASN A 166 -13.63 -8.31 0.27
N PRO A 167 -13.35 -9.51 0.79
CA PRO A 167 -12.03 -10.10 0.66
C PRO A 167 -11.69 -10.34 -0.81
N PRO A 168 -10.40 -10.35 -1.17
CA PRO A 168 -9.96 -10.69 -2.52
C PRO A 168 -10.52 -12.06 -2.95
N VAL A 169 -11.00 -12.14 -4.20
CA VAL A 169 -11.78 -13.26 -4.74
C VAL A 169 -11.05 -14.62 -4.63
N PHE A 170 -9.72 -14.60 -4.63
CA PHE A 170 -8.87 -15.80 -4.64
C PHE A 170 -8.60 -16.39 -3.25
N ASP A 171 -8.98 -15.69 -2.17
CA ASP A 171 -8.67 -16.15 -0.83
C ASP A 171 -9.88 -16.87 -0.19
N VAL A 172 -9.92 -18.19 -0.38
CA VAL A 172 -11.01 -19.07 0.08
C VAL A 172 -11.17 -19.02 1.61
N PHE A 173 -10.08 -18.81 2.35
CA PHE A 173 -10.12 -18.73 3.81
C PHE A 173 -10.72 -17.40 4.26
N LEU A 174 -10.32 -16.29 3.65
CA LEU A 174 -10.90 -14.98 3.94
C LEU A 174 -12.37 -14.90 3.53
N LYS A 175 -12.74 -15.51 2.39
CA LYS A 175 -14.13 -15.62 1.94
C LYS A 175 -15.00 -16.42 2.89
N ARG A 176 -14.45 -17.44 3.55
CA ARG A 176 -15.17 -18.20 4.60
C ARG A 176 -15.36 -17.36 5.86
N ARG A 177 -14.36 -16.59 6.27
CA ARG A 177 -14.42 -15.68 7.43
C ARG A 177 -15.42 -14.54 7.20
N SER A 178 -15.42 -13.95 6.01
CA SER A 178 -16.32 -12.84 5.67
C SER A 178 -17.79 -13.23 5.51
N LYS A 179 -18.08 -14.53 5.34
CA LYS A 179 -19.45 -15.06 5.22
C LYS A 179 -20.25 -14.94 6.52
N GLY A 180 -19.59 -14.76 7.66
CA GLY A 180 -20.24 -14.53 8.96
C GLY A 180 -20.67 -13.08 9.22
N HIS A 181 -20.26 -12.13 8.37
CA HIS A 181 -20.37 -10.70 8.65
C HIS A 181 -21.66 -10.01 8.17
N GLY A 182 -22.62 -10.76 7.60
CA GLY A 182 -23.87 -10.17 7.08
C GLY A 182 -23.66 -9.29 5.84
N ASP A 183 -24.65 -8.43 5.55
CA ASP A 183 -24.57 -7.45 4.47
C ASP A 183 -23.49 -6.40 4.76
N LYS A 184 -22.77 -5.97 3.72
CA LYS A 184 -21.67 -5.01 3.87
C LYS A 184 -22.20 -3.63 4.24
N VAL A 185 -21.57 -3.02 5.24
CA VAL A 185 -21.90 -1.66 5.67
C VAL A 185 -21.20 -0.65 4.74
N PRO A 186 -21.86 0.45 4.33
CA PRO A 186 -21.22 1.49 3.55
C PRO A 186 -20.16 2.22 4.40
N LEU A 187 -18.91 2.24 3.94
CA LEU A 187 -17.88 3.10 4.54
C LEU A 187 -17.89 4.44 3.81
N THR A 188 -18.27 5.51 4.49
CA THR A 188 -18.49 6.82 3.87
C THR A 188 -17.33 7.79 4.11
N ILE A 189 -17.20 8.81 3.25
CA ILE A 189 -16.20 9.88 3.43
C ILE A 189 -16.41 10.61 4.77
N GLY A 190 -17.66 10.77 5.20
CA GLY A 190 -18.01 11.36 6.49
C GLY A 190 -17.47 10.57 7.68
N MET A 191 -17.50 9.24 7.62
CA MET A 191 -16.88 8.38 8.65
C MET A 191 -15.37 8.61 8.71
N LEU A 192 -14.68 8.59 7.56
CA LEU A 192 -13.23 8.86 7.54
C LEU A 192 -12.90 10.24 8.11
N TYR A 193 -13.67 11.25 7.73
CA TYR A 193 -13.48 12.61 8.23
C TYR A 193 -13.68 12.69 9.75
N LEU A 194 -14.75 12.07 10.30
CA LEU A 194 -14.92 12.08 11.75
C LEU A 194 -13.78 11.33 12.45
N ALA A 195 -13.41 10.14 11.97
CA ALA A 195 -12.34 9.33 12.55
C ALA A 195 -11.02 10.09 12.63
N ILE A 196 -10.67 10.84 11.58
CA ILE A 196 -9.50 11.71 11.56
C ILE A 196 -9.63 12.84 12.59
N LYS A 197 -10.80 13.49 12.67
CA LYS A 197 -11.05 14.58 13.62
C LYS A 197 -10.96 14.11 15.08
N THR A 198 -11.32 12.86 15.35
CA THR A 198 -11.21 12.23 16.67
C THR A 198 -9.87 11.53 16.88
N HIS A 199 -9.01 11.45 15.85
CA HIS A 199 -7.78 10.66 15.81
C HIS A 199 -7.95 9.18 16.23
N SER A 200 -9.18 8.66 16.13
CA SER A 200 -9.52 7.33 16.59
C SER A 200 -10.70 6.78 15.79
N TRP A 201 -10.58 5.51 15.42
CA TRP A 201 -11.65 4.73 14.82
C TRP A 201 -12.48 4.04 15.91
N ASP A 202 -13.73 4.47 16.04
CA ASP A 202 -14.74 3.81 16.83
C ASP A 202 -15.92 3.45 15.92
N THR A 203 -16.00 2.16 15.59
CA THR A 203 -16.96 1.63 14.62
C THR A 203 -18.40 1.98 15.00
N GLN A 204 -18.75 1.94 16.30
CA GLN A 204 -20.12 2.18 16.73
C GLN A 204 -20.51 3.65 16.55
N THR A 205 -19.65 4.59 16.94
CA THR A 205 -19.97 6.02 16.78
C THR A 205 -19.98 6.43 15.32
N LEU A 206 -19.07 5.91 14.50
CA LEU A 206 -18.96 6.24 13.08
C LEU A 206 -20.16 5.72 12.28
N GLU A 207 -20.62 4.50 12.53
CA GLU A 207 -21.78 3.93 11.82
C GLU A 207 -23.11 4.56 12.25
N ASN A 208 -23.19 5.13 13.46
CA ASN A 208 -24.37 5.88 13.88
C ASN A 208 -24.50 7.24 13.18
N LEU A 209 -23.46 7.71 12.50
CA LEU A 209 -23.51 8.94 11.70
C LEU A 209 -24.06 8.74 10.28
N SER A 210 -24.02 7.51 9.78
CA SER A 210 -24.31 7.17 8.38
C SER A 210 -25.78 6.93 8.10
#